data_AF-A0A9N9QET0-F1
#
_entry.id   AF-A0A9N9QET0-F1
#
_cell.length_a   1.000
_cell.length_b   1.000
_cell.length_c   1.000
_cell.angle_alpha   90.00
_cell.angle_beta   90.00
_cell.angle_gamma   90.00
#
_symmetry.space_group_name_H-M   'P 1'
#
loop_
_entity.id
_entity.type
_entity.pdbx_description
1 polymer ?
#
loop_
_entity_poly.entity_id
_entity_poly.type
_entity_poly.pdbx_seq_one_letter_code
_entity_poly.pdbx_strand_id
1 'polypeptide(L)'
;MSAADEVATLLMQIQKAVSRSESMVILKYLDHNIQSGEEVSLQNPLEALIQELYHLKKSLDIQVGIVEKTELIKNILKYKLYEIRFEYRKEIERLQKRRESLVSKLPKAGSIVLTLKIKDTDDNIANLEETHLKNVDFMREQKVQAEKAYGQAVLAMDHNLAKLIKGYNIFSSLIEAEKSSLSHHEAQLLASKFSDEFAVFKAAIERFTELQTTGWKIVYQEEKIVDMLQERGLKVLLTGELVTDDGHQITFRQARDSKLFDNIGPIFLKVIRNHLNEEPGSDEDSSSSRSTLSRQSSSAERIPRVFSTDITFLRDRLGKPLTLALHEVVTIQPSEPIHYLSHWLFKYRYNSQIENPNSEQYEYLNNKRNQLIEEKSKKRTTDEVMATILEMVDTAAAIAAMNAFITKKEK
;
A
#
# COMPACT_ATOMS: atom_id res chain seq x y z
N MET A 1 -9.25 20.82 3.79
CA MET A 1 -8.27 20.58 2.72
C MET A 1 -8.91 19.63 1.72
N SER A 2 -8.68 19.84 0.42
CA SER A 2 -9.14 18.88 -0.58
C SER A 2 -8.29 17.61 -0.46
N ALA A 3 -8.88 16.43 -0.67
CA ALA A 3 -8.11 15.18 -0.72
C ALA A 3 -7.00 15.21 -1.80
N ALA A 4 -7.12 16.09 -2.81
CA ALA A 4 -6.04 16.36 -3.77
C ALA A 4 -4.84 17.07 -3.13
N ASP A 5 -5.07 17.97 -2.17
CA ASP A 5 -4.03 18.66 -1.41
C ASP A 5 -3.31 17.69 -0.46
N GLU A 6 -4.04 16.73 0.08
CA GLU A 6 -3.48 15.67 0.93
C GLU A 6 -2.58 14.72 0.14
N VAL A 7 -3.00 14.29 -1.06
CA VAL A 7 -2.14 13.48 -1.95
C VAL A 7 -0.90 14.25 -2.37
N ALA A 8 -1.03 15.53 -2.73
CA ALA A 8 0.11 16.38 -3.07
C ALA A 8 1.08 16.55 -1.88
N THR A 9 0.54 16.73 -0.68
CA THR A 9 1.34 16.83 0.56
C THR A 9 2.08 15.53 0.84
N LEU A 10 1.43 14.38 0.69
CA LEU A 10 2.05 13.08 0.89
C LEU A 10 3.12 12.77 -0.17
N LEU A 11 2.89 13.14 -1.44
CA LEU A 11 3.88 13.02 -2.50
C LEU A 11 5.11 13.90 -2.22
N MET A 12 4.92 15.13 -1.75
CA MET A 12 6.02 16.01 -1.35
C MET A 12 6.82 15.43 -0.17
N GLN A 13 6.13 14.83 0.81
CA GLN A 13 6.79 14.13 1.92
C GLN A 13 7.59 12.92 1.44
N ILE A 14 7.06 12.16 0.47
CA ILE A 14 7.76 11.03 -0.15
C ILE A 14 9.01 11.51 -0.89
N GLN A 15 8.90 12.54 -1.74
CA GLN A 15 10.05 13.10 -2.45
C GLN A 15 11.14 13.56 -1.48
N LYS A 16 10.76 14.26 -0.41
CA LYS A 16 11.69 14.68 0.65
C LYS A 16 12.34 13.49 1.36
N ALA A 17 11.59 12.40 1.59
CA ALA A 17 12.11 11.19 2.19
C ALA A 17 13.07 10.44 1.24
N VAL A 18 12.74 10.37 -0.06
CA VAL A 18 13.59 9.80 -1.11
C VAL A 18 14.91 10.56 -1.17
N SER A 19 14.90 11.90 -1.28
CA SER A 19 16.14 12.70 -1.33
C SER A 19 16.98 12.57 -0.05
N ARG A 20 16.34 12.47 1.12
CA ARG A 20 17.04 12.21 2.40
C ARG A 20 17.67 10.81 2.42
N SER A 21 16.97 9.82 1.88
CA SER A 21 17.48 8.45 1.82
C SER A 21 18.67 8.34 0.88
N GLU A 22 18.62 8.98 -0.30
CA GLU A 22 19.73 9.06 -1.25
C GLU A 22 20.96 9.74 -0.62
N SER A 23 20.74 10.77 0.20
CA SER A 23 21.82 11.47 0.92
C SER A 23 22.46 10.64 2.04
N MET A 24 21.77 9.61 2.56
CA MET A 24 22.34 8.70 3.58
C MET A 24 23.24 7.61 3.00
N VAL A 25 23.25 7.38 1.67
CA VAL A 25 23.99 6.26 1.03
C VAL A 25 25.46 6.62 0.72
N ILE A 26 26.13 7.42 1.56
CA ILE A 26 27.58 7.58 1.47
C ILE A 26 28.25 6.40 2.20
N LEU A 27 28.31 5.25 1.53
CA LEU A 27 28.94 4.03 2.06
C LEU A 27 30.37 3.93 1.52
N LYS A 28 31.36 4.29 2.33
CA LYS A 28 32.79 4.26 1.93
C LYS A 28 33.52 2.98 2.34
N TYR A 29 33.04 2.22 3.32
CA TYR A 29 33.83 1.13 3.92
C TYR A 29 33.64 -0.22 3.19
N LEU A 30 32.41 -0.60 2.86
CA LEU A 30 32.12 -1.86 2.15
C LEU A 30 32.67 -1.94 0.71
N ASP A 31 32.99 -0.79 0.09
CA ASP A 31 33.53 -0.71 -1.28
C ASP A 31 35.06 -0.55 -1.35
N HIS A 32 35.77 -0.28 -0.24
CA HIS A 32 37.22 0.03 -0.28
C HIS A 32 38.15 -0.93 0.49
N ASN A 33 37.70 -1.65 1.52
CA ASN A 33 38.62 -2.41 2.39
C ASN A 33 38.57 -3.94 2.20
N ILE A 34 38.90 -4.41 1.00
CA ILE A 34 39.25 -5.83 0.74
C ILE A 34 40.74 -6.00 0.36
N GLN A 35 41.54 -4.93 0.25
CA GLN A 35 42.91 -5.04 -0.32
C GLN A 35 44.10 -4.64 0.58
N SER A 36 43.92 -4.02 1.76
CA SER A 36 45.07 -3.67 2.61
C SER A 36 45.18 -4.59 3.82
N GLY A 37 46.03 -5.60 3.72
CA GLY A 37 46.45 -6.47 4.82
C GLY A 37 47.44 -5.79 5.76
N GLU A 38 47.02 -4.72 6.43
CA GLU A 38 47.77 -4.13 7.55
C GLU A 38 47.06 -4.44 8.88
N GLU A 39 47.84 -4.94 9.84
CA GLU A 39 47.43 -5.26 11.22
C GLU A 39 47.06 -3.98 11.98
N VAL A 40 45.84 -3.48 11.73
CA VAL A 40 45.22 -2.43 12.54
C VAL A 40 44.27 -3.10 13.53
N SER A 41 44.36 -2.72 14.81
CA SER A 41 43.49 -3.19 15.90
C SER A 41 42.03 -3.37 15.45
N LEU A 42 41.54 -4.62 15.46
CA LEU A 42 40.26 -5.08 14.90
C LEU A 42 39.02 -4.41 15.52
N GLN A 43 39.16 -3.77 16.68
CA GLN A 43 38.05 -3.09 17.36
C GLN A 43 37.51 -1.88 16.60
N ASN A 44 38.37 -1.10 15.94
CA ASN A 44 37.95 0.08 15.18
C ASN A 44 37.19 -0.26 13.87
N PRO A 45 37.64 -1.24 13.04
CA PRO A 45 36.90 -1.64 11.84
C PRO A 45 35.61 -2.41 12.14
N LEU A 46 35.55 -3.19 13.23
CA LEU A 46 34.33 -3.91 13.61
C LEU A 46 33.22 -2.93 14.06
N GLU A 47 33.58 -1.94 14.87
CA GLU A 47 32.63 -0.89 15.32
C GLU A 47 32.11 -0.06 14.12
N ALA A 48 32.99 0.26 13.17
CA ALA A 48 32.60 0.96 11.94
C ALA A 48 31.62 0.11 11.09
N LEU A 49 31.85 -1.20 10.98
CA LEU A 49 30.97 -2.12 10.28
C LEU A 49 29.60 -2.23 10.96
N ILE A 50 29.55 -2.31 12.30
CA ILE A 50 28.30 -2.33 13.07
C ILE A 50 27.51 -1.04 12.83
N GLN A 51 28.16 0.12 12.87
CA GLN A 51 27.51 1.40 12.56
C GLN A 51 26.95 1.42 11.14
N GLU A 52 27.70 0.92 10.16
CA GLU A 52 27.26 0.82 8.77
C GLU A 52 26.02 -0.09 8.61
N LEU A 53 25.99 -1.22 9.30
CA LEU A 53 24.84 -2.12 9.33
C LEU A 53 23.59 -1.46 9.96
N TYR A 54 23.76 -0.68 11.03
CA TYR A 54 22.68 0.12 11.60
C TYR A 54 22.16 1.20 10.63
N HIS A 55 23.05 1.87 9.91
CA HIS A 55 22.68 2.84 8.88
C HIS A 55 21.90 2.17 7.73
N LEU A 56 22.34 1.00 7.26
CA LEU A 56 21.65 0.22 6.24
C LEU A 56 20.26 -0.22 6.72
N LYS A 57 20.16 -0.76 7.94
CA LYS A 57 18.87 -1.12 8.56
C LYS A 57 17.93 0.09 8.63
N LYS A 58 18.41 1.24 9.10
CA LYS A 58 17.62 2.48 9.20
C LYS A 58 17.16 2.97 7.82
N SER A 59 18.03 2.89 6.82
CA SER A 59 17.69 3.22 5.43
C SER A 59 16.58 2.30 4.91
N LEU A 60 16.67 1.00 5.14
CA LEU A 60 15.62 0.03 4.80
C LEU A 60 14.30 0.35 5.50
N ASP A 61 14.31 0.64 6.81
CA ASP A 61 13.10 1.04 7.55
C ASP A 61 12.45 2.32 6.97
N ILE A 62 13.25 3.31 6.53
CA ILE A 62 12.74 4.51 5.85
C ILE A 62 12.08 4.16 4.51
N GLN A 63 12.71 3.28 3.71
CA GLN A 63 12.15 2.87 2.43
C GLN A 63 10.88 2.04 2.57
N VAL A 64 10.78 1.18 3.59
CA VAL A 64 9.52 0.50 3.97
C VAL A 64 8.43 1.56 4.15
N GLY A 65 8.70 2.62 4.92
CA GLY A 65 7.73 3.71 5.12
C GLY A 65 7.34 4.45 3.84
N ILE A 66 8.25 4.59 2.86
CA ILE A 66 7.93 5.16 1.54
C ILE A 66 7.00 4.21 0.76
N VAL A 67 7.27 2.91 0.80
CA VAL A 67 6.42 1.89 0.17
C VAL A 67 5.01 1.88 0.79
N GLU A 68 4.88 1.95 2.11
CA GLU A 68 3.57 2.07 2.79
C GLU A 68 2.77 3.26 2.30
N LYS A 69 3.41 4.45 2.26
CA LYS A 69 2.76 5.70 1.84
C LYS A 69 2.37 5.67 0.37
N THR A 70 3.22 5.13 -0.50
CA THR A 70 2.91 5.05 -1.94
C THR A 70 1.77 4.08 -2.23
N GLU A 71 1.66 2.96 -1.52
CA GLU A 71 0.51 2.05 -1.62
C GLU A 71 -0.79 2.72 -1.14
N LEU A 72 -0.74 3.48 -0.04
CA LEU A 72 -1.87 4.28 0.42
C LEU A 72 -2.32 5.29 -0.65
N ILE A 73 -1.38 6.04 -1.23
CA ILE A 73 -1.66 7.00 -2.31
C ILE A 73 -2.29 6.32 -3.52
N LYS A 74 -1.77 5.17 -3.97
CA LYS A 74 -2.35 4.42 -5.09
C LYS A 74 -3.81 4.05 -4.83
N ASN A 75 -4.14 3.64 -3.60
CA ASN A 75 -5.51 3.32 -3.20
C ASN A 75 -6.43 4.56 -3.21
N ILE A 76 -5.95 5.68 -2.67
CA ILE A 76 -6.68 6.96 -2.67
C ILE A 76 -6.94 7.42 -4.12
N LEU A 77 -5.91 7.40 -4.97
CA LEU A 77 -6.02 7.79 -6.38
C LEU A 77 -6.99 6.89 -7.15
N LYS A 78 -6.99 5.58 -6.89
CA LYS A 78 -7.94 4.65 -7.51
C LYS A 78 -9.38 5.00 -7.15
N TYR A 79 -9.64 5.36 -5.89
CA TYR A 79 -10.95 5.81 -5.44
C TYR A 79 -11.35 7.15 -6.07
N LYS A 80 -10.44 8.12 -6.11
CA LYS A 80 -10.70 9.43 -6.73
C LYS A 80 -10.99 9.33 -8.22
N LEU A 81 -10.28 8.48 -8.94
CA LEU A 81 -10.55 8.21 -10.34
C LEU A 81 -11.96 7.61 -10.54
N TYR A 82 -12.40 6.75 -9.61
CA TYR A 82 -13.75 6.21 -9.60
C TYR A 82 -14.80 7.31 -9.34
N GLU A 83 -14.58 8.15 -8.34
CA GLU A 83 -15.47 9.27 -7.98
C GLU A 83 -15.64 10.26 -9.13
N ILE A 84 -14.53 10.70 -9.75
CA ILE A 84 -14.54 11.59 -10.92
C ILE A 84 -15.35 10.99 -12.08
N ARG A 85 -15.13 9.70 -12.38
CA ARG A 85 -15.87 9.00 -13.45
C ARG A 85 -17.34 8.83 -13.12
N PHE A 86 -17.67 8.62 -11.85
CA PHE A 86 -19.04 8.46 -11.40
C PHE A 86 -19.81 9.79 -11.52
N GLU A 87 -19.27 10.88 -11.01
CA GLU A 87 -19.89 12.21 -11.12
C GLU A 87 -20.01 12.65 -12.58
N TYR A 88 -18.97 12.40 -13.40
CA TYR A 88 -19.05 12.66 -14.84
C TYR A 88 -20.20 11.90 -15.51
N ARG A 89 -20.34 10.59 -15.26
CA ARG A 89 -21.46 9.78 -15.81
C ARG A 89 -22.83 10.30 -15.38
N LYS A 90 -22.96 10.67 -14.11
CA LYS A 90 -24.22 11.21 -13.58
C LYS A 90 -24.60 12.52 -14.25
N GLU A 91 -23.65 13.44 -14.40
CA GLU A 91 -23.93 14.76 -14.97
C GLU A 91 -24.07 14.73 -16.50
N ILE A 92 -23.29 13.91 -17.20
CA ILE A 92 -23.43 13.76 -18.67
C ILE A 92 -24.77 13.13 -19.03
N GLU A 93 -25.25 12.13 -18.29
CA GLU A 93 -26.59 11.57 -18.49
C GLU A 93 -27.69 12.61 -18.27
N ARG A 94 -27.52 13.49 -17.27
CA ARG A 94 -28.47 14.58 -17.00
C ARG A 94 -28.53 15.58 -18.16
N LEU A 95 -27.37 15.99 -18.67
CA LEU A 95 -27.27 16.93 -19.78
C LEU A 95 -27.76 16.31 -21.10
N GLN A 96 -27.46 15.03 -21.35
CA GLN A 96 -27.94 14.29 -22.52
C GLN A 96 -29.47 14.15 -22.50
N LYS A 97 -30.08 13.76 -21.38
CA LYS A 97 -31.55 13.72 -21.23
C LYS A 97 -32.19 15.09 -21.45
N ARG A 98 -31.57 16.16 -20.93
CA ARG A 98 -32.04 17.54 -21.15
C ARG A 98 -31.98 17.90 -22.64
N ARG A 99 -30.88 17.58 -23.32
CA ARG A 99 -30.69 17.79 -24.76
C ARG A 99 -31.74 17.04 -25.57
N GLU A 100 -31.96 15.74 -25.30
CA GLU A 100 -32.97 14.91 -25.96
C GLU A 100 -34.39 15.48 -25.78
N SER A 101 -34.75 15.90 -24.58
CA SER A 101 -36.02 16.59 -24.31
C SER A 101 -36.16 17.89 -25.13
N LEU A 102 -35.09 18.69 -25.27
CA LEU A 102 -35.14 19.92 -26.07
C LEU A 102 -35.25 19.63 -27.58
N VAL A 103 -34.52 18.64 -28.07
CA VAL A 103 -34.55 18.20 -29.48
C VAL A 103 -35.93 17.63 -29.83
N SER A 104 -36.53 16.82 -28.97
CA SER A 104 -37.87 16.26 -29.19
C SER A 104 -38.99 17.32 -29.26
N LYS A 105 -38.78 18.48 -28.62
CA LYS A 105 -39.72 19.63 -28.61
C LYS A 105 -39.51 20.59 -29.78
N LEU A 106 -38.51 20.37 -30.64
CA LEU A 106 -38.16 21.28 -31.72
C LEU A 106 -39.20 21.18 -32.85
N PRO A 107 -39.96 22.26 -33.16
CA PRO A 107 -40.91 22.24 -34.27
C PRO A 107 -40.19 22.18 -35.63
N LYS A 108 -40.86 21.62 -36.66
CA LYS A 108 -40.34 21.51 -38.04
C LYS A 108 -39.96 22.88 -38.66
N ALA A 109 -40.60 23.96 -38.21
CA ALA A 109 -40.21 25.34 -38.48
C ALA A 109 -39.41 25.86 -37.28
N GLY A 110 -38.08 25.73 -37.33
CA GLY A 110 -37.18 25.85 -36.18
C GLY A 110 -37.41 27.05 -35.27
N SER A 111 -37.58 26.81 -33.97
CA SER A 111 -37.65 27.84 -32.94
C SER A 111 -36.24 28.28 -32.55
N ILE A 112 -35.90 29.56 -32.79
CA ILE A 112 -34.61 30.16 -32.45
C ILE A 112 -34.27 29.98 -30.95
N VAL A 113 -35.28 30.11 -30.08
CA VAL A 113 -35.12 29.99 -28.62
C VAL A 113 -34.73 28.56 -28.21
N LEU A 114 -35.34 27.54 -28.82
CA LEU A 114 -34.99 26.14 -28.55
C LEU A 114 -33.61 25.79 -29.11
N THR A 115 -33.27 26.29 -30.29
CA THR A 115 -31.93 26.11 -30.88
C THR A 115 -30.83 26.71 -29.99
N LEU A 116 -31.04 27.91 -29.42
CA LEU A 116 -30.11 28.51 -28.48
C LEU A 116 -29.95 27.68 -27.19
N LYS A 117 -31.03 27.12 -26.64
CA LYS A 117 -30.97 26.25 -25.45
C LYS A 117 -30.29 24.91 -25.72
N ILE A 118 -30.44 24.36 -26.92
CA ILE A 118 -29.71 23.15 -27.34
C ILE A 118 -28.23 23.47 -27.41
N LYS A 119 -27.85 24.58 -28.07
CA LYS A 119 -26.46 25.03 -28.15
C LYS A 119 -25.84 25.24 -26.76
N ASP A 120 -26.54 25.94 -25.86
CA ASP A 120 -26.08 26.12 -24.48
C ASP A 120 -25.90 24.76 -23.75
N THR A 121 -26.78 23.79 -24.00
CA THR A 121 -26.62 22.43 -23.44
C THR A 121 -25.42 21.71 -24.05
N ASP A 122 -25.17 21.86 -25.35
CA ASP A 122 -24.00 21.29 -26.04
C ASP A 122 -22.69 21.94 -25.54
N ASP A 123 -22.66 23.26 -25.35
CA ASP A 123 -21.52 23.99 -24.79
C ASP A 123 -21.23 23.53 -23.34
N ASN A 124 -22.27 23.30 -22.54
CA ASN A 124 -22.14 22.74 -21.19
C ASN A 124 -21.61 21.29 -21.19
N ILE A 125 -22.03 20.46 -22.15
CA ILE A 125 -21.49 19.11 -22.33
C ILE A 125 -19.99 19.18 -22.67
N ALA A 126 -19.61 20.02 -23.64
CA ALA A 126 -18.21 20.18 -24.04
C ALA A 126 -17.32 20.65 -22.88
N ASN A 127 -17.79 21.63 -22.10
CA ASN A 127 -17.07 22.11 -20.90
C ASN A 127 -16.92 21.03 -19.83
N LEU A 128 -17.95 20.20 -19.62
CA LEU A 128 -17.92 19.09 -18.68
C LEU A 128 -16.92 18.01 -19.13
N GLU A 129 -16.91 17.66 -20.42
CA GLU A 129 -15.97 16.71 -21.01
C GLU A 129 -14.51 17.18 -20.86
N GLU A 130 -14.25 18.45 -21.18
CA GLU A 130 -12.92 19.05 -21.04
C GLU A 130 -12.45 19.04 -19.57
N THR A 131 -13.33 19.42 -18.64
CA THR A 131 -13.02 19.43 -17.20
C THR A 131 -12.77 18.02 -16.66
N HIS A 132 -13.58 17.03 -17.08
CA HIS A 132 -13.39 15.64 -16.71
C HIS A 132 -12.05 15.09 -17.25
N LEU A 133 -11.71 15.40 -18.51
CA LEU A 133 -10.44 14.97 -19.09
C LEU A 133 -9.24 15.53 -18.32
N LYS A 134 -9.23 16.84 -18.03
CA LYS A 134 -8.20 17.50 -17.21
C LYS A 134 -8.05 16.82 -15.84
N ASN A 135 -9.15 16.54 -15.16
CA ASN A 135 -9.13 15.90 -13.84
C ASN A 135 -8.61 14.45 -13.90
N VAL A 136 -9.00 13.69 -14.94
CA VAL A 136 -8.52 12.32 -15.13
C VAL A 136 -7.03 12.30 -15.43
N ASP A 137 -6.54 13.21 -16.29
CA ASP A 137 -5.13 13.28 -16.65
C ASP A 137 -4.27 13.72 -15.46
N PHE A 138 -4.72 14.70 -14.68
CA PHE A 138 -4.08 15.09 -13.41
C PHE A 138 -3.95 13.90 -12.44
N MET A 139 -5.02 13.11 -12.26
CA MET A 139 -4.98 11.93 -11.39
C MET A 139 -4.08 10.81 -11.94
N ARG A 140 -4.02 10.64 -13.27
CA ARG A 140 -3.08 9.69 -13.91
C ARG A 140 -1.64 10.11 -13.69
N GLU A 141 -1.34 11.40 -13.80
CA GLU A 141 0.01 11.92 -13.58
C GLU A 141 0.47 11.65 -12.14
N GLN A 142 -0.37 11.95 -11.15
CA GLN A 142 -0.07 11.61 -9.75
C GLN A 142 0.14 10.11 -9.52
N LYS A 143 -0.62 9.26 -10.22
CA LYS A 143 -0.44 7.79 -10.16
C LYS A 143 0.91 7.37 -10.71
N VAL A 144 1.32 7.94 -11.84
CA VAL A 144 2.64 7.67 -12.46
C VAL A 144 3.77 8.12 -11.52
N GLN A 145 3.64 9.29 -10.88
CA GLN A 145 4.62 9.76 -9.91
C GLN A 145 4.72 8.83 -8.69
N ALA A 146 3.59 8.38 -8.14
CA ALA A 146 3.56 7.42 -7.03
C ALA A 146 4.17 6.06 -7.42
N GLU A 147 3.93 5.58 -8.63
CA GLU A 147 4.53 4.34 -9.16
C GLU A 147 6.04 4.47 -9.37
N LYS A 148 6.51 5.63 -9.84
CA LYS A 148 7.95 5.92 -9.97
C LYS A 148 8.64 5.92 -8.61
N ALA A 149 8.07 6.60 -7.62
CA ALA A 149 8.59 6.63 -6.25
C ALA A 149 8.61 5.24 -5.60
N TYR A 150 7.54 4.46 -5.78
CA TYR A 150 7.49 3.05 -5.35
C TYR A 150 8.62 2.23 -5.98
N GLY A 151 8.81 2.34 -7.30
CA GLY A 151 9.86 1.61 -8.01
C GLY A 151 11.27 1.98 -7.54
N GLN A 152 11.53 3.26 -7.29
CA GLN A 152 12.80 3.74 -6.76
C GLN A 152 13.06 3.20 -5.34
N ALA A 153 12.05 3.24 -4.47
CA ALA A 153 12.15 2.70 -3.12
C ALA A 153 12.46 1.20 -3.13
N VAL A 154 11.73 0.42 -3.94
CA VAL A 154 11.97 -1.04 -4.07
C VAL A 154 13.39 -1.35 -4.54
N LEU A 155 13.89 -0.65 -5.57
CA LEU A 155 15.26 -0.85 -6.05
C LEU A 155 16.30 -0.52 -4.97
N ALA A 156 16.10 0.59 -4.24
CA ALA A 156 16.96 0.96 -3.12
C ALA A 156 16.92 -0.07 -1.99
N MET A 157 15.76 -0.67 -1.72
CA MET A 157 15.60 -1.71 -0.70
C MET A 157 16.29 -3.00 -1.11
N ASP A 158 16.13 -3.47 -2.34
CA ASP A 158 16.79 -4.68 -2.84
C ASP A 158 18.33 -4.52 -2.73
N HIS A 159 18.85 -3.35 -3.13
CA HIS A 159 20.27 -3.03 -3.01
C HIS A 159 20.76 -2.98 -1.56
N ASN A 160 20.03 -2.28 -0.68
CA ASN A 160 20.41 -2.13 0.73
C ASN A 160 20.29 -3.46 1.50
N LEU A 161 19.32 -4.31 1.16
CA LEU A 161 19.18 -5.65 1.75
C LEU A 161 20.36 -6.54 1.35
N ALA A 162 20.76 -6.53 0.07
CA ALA A 162 21.94 -7.26 -0.38
C ALA A 162 23.22 -6.80 0.35
N LYS A 163 23.38 -5.48 0.54
CA LYS A 163 24.48 -4.92 1.33
C LYS A 163 24.42 -5.32 2.80
N LEU A 164 23.24 -5.31 3.41
CA LEU A 164 23.03 -5.73 4.80
C LEU A 164 23.41 -7.20 5.00
N ILE A 165 22.96 -8.09 4.11
CA ILE A 165 23.30 -9.52 4.15
C ILE A 165 24.81 -9.72 3.98
N LYS A 166 25.44 -9.04 3.01
CA LYS A 166 26.88 -9.11 2.79
C LYS A 166 27.66 -8.64 4.02
N GLY A 167 27.30 -7.48 4.57
CA GLY A 167 27.96 -6.92 5.74
C GLY A 167 27.76 -7.78 6.99
N TYR A 168 26.58 -8.38 7.18
CA TYR A 168 26.32 -9.34 8.26
C TYR A 168 27.20 -10.60 8.14
N ASN A 169 27.40 -11.13 6.93
CA ASN A 169 28.27 -12.28 6.70
C ASN A 169 29.74 -11.96 6.97
N ILE A 170 30.19 -10.75 6.58
CA ILE A 170 31.54 -10.27 6.91
C ILE A 170 31.69 -10.13 8.43
N PHE A 171 30.72 -9.49 9.09
CA PHE A 171 30.69 -9.33 10.54
C PHE A 171 30.75 -10.68 11.27
N SER A 172 29.92 -11.64 10.83
CA SER A 172 29.93 -13.01 11.35
C SER A 172 31.30 -13.69 11.18
N SER A 173 31.90 -13.55 9.99
CA SER A 173 33.18 -14.18 9.69
C SER A 173 34.35 -13.58 10.49
N LEU A 174 34.36 -12.26 10.68
CA LEU A 174 35.38 -11.58 11.49
C LEU A 174 35.31 -12.00 12.96
N ILE A 175 34.11 -12.08 13.52
CA ILE A 175 33.92 -12.53 14.91
C ILE A 175 34.33 -14.00 15.08
N GLU A 176 33.99 -14.88 14.14
CA GLU A 176 34.42 -16.29 14.21
C GLU A 176 35.94 -16.46 14.05
N ALA A 177 36.58 -15.63 13.21
CA ALA A 177 38.04 -15.60 13.10
C ALA A 177 38.70 -15.11 14.40
N GLU A 178 38.16 -14.06 15.02
CA GLU A 178 38.66 -13.51 16.28
C GLU A 178 38.47 -14.52 17.44
N LYS A 179 37.30 -15.19 17.52
CA LYS A 179 37.07 -16.31 18.46
C LYS A 179 38.08 -17.43 18.31
N SER A 180 38.47 -17.76 17.08
CA SER A 180 39.41 -18.84 16.79
C SER A 180 40.85 -18.49 17.21
N SER A 181 41.17 -17.20 17.38
CA SER A 181 42.48 -16.70 17.83
C SER A 181 42.58 -16.49 19.35
N LEU A 182 41.47 -16.53 20.06
CA LEU A 182 41.36 -16.22 21.49
C LEU A 182 41.28 -17.47 22.37
N SER A 183 41.57 -17.34 23.67
CA SER A 183 41.32 -18.42 24.63
C SER A 183 39.82 -18.68 24.80
N HIS A 184 39.44 -19.86 25.28
CA HIS A 184 38.03 -20.25 25.44
C HIS A 184 37.21 -19.25 26.29
N HIS A 185 37.82 -18.67 27.33
CA HIS A 185 37.16 -17.69 28.20
C HIS A 185 36.98 -16.34 27.50
N GLU A 186 37.97 -15.87 26.75
CA GLU A 186 37.91 -14.62 25.98
C GLU A 186 36.94 -14.72 24.80
N ALA A 187 36.88 -15.89 24.13
CA ALA A 187 35.91 -16.16 23.07
C ALA A 187 34.46 -16.13 23.56
N GLN A 188 34.19 -16.64 24.78
CA GLN A 188 32.87 -16.52 25.41
C GLN A 188 32.50 -15.06 25.73
N LEU A 189 33.46 -14.28 26.22
CA LEU A 189 33.28 -12.87 26.52
C LEU A 189 32.97 -12.06 25.26
N LEU A 190 33.70 -12.31 24.17
CA LEU A 190 33.45 -11.71 22.86
C LEU A 190 32.07 -12.08 22.30
N ALA A 191 31.67 -13.35 22.41
CA ALA A 191 30.36 -13.82 21.98
C ALA A 191 29.23 -13.13 22.76
N SER A 192 29.40 -12.95 24.07
CA SER A 192 28.42 -12.24 24.90
C SER A 192 28.33 -10.74 24.55
N LYS A 193 29.45 -10.13 24.16
CA LYS A 193 29.52 -8.70 23.82
C LYS A 193 28.70 -8.34 22.58
N PHE A 194 28.71 -9.22 21.57
CA PHE A 194 28.07 -8.95 20.27
C PHE A 194 26.76 -9.71 20.04
N SER A 195 26.28 -10.45 21.05
CA SER A 195 25.08 -11.30 20.94
C SER A 195 23.84 -10.50 20.53
N ASP A 196 23.70 -9.28 21.07
CA ASP A 196 22.55 -8.42 20.80
C ASP A 196 22.57 -7.91 19.36
N GLU A 197 23.72 -7.48 18.85
CA GLU A 197 23.92 -7.03 17.47
C GLU A 197 23.63 -8.15 16.47
N PHE A 198 24.11 -9.38 16.75
CA PHE A 198 23.77 -10.55 15.93
C PHE A 198 22.27 -10.78 15.88
N ALA A 199 21.59 -10.75 17.03
CA ALA A 199 20.15 -10.95 17.10
C ALA A 199 19.39 -9.85 16.32
N VAL A 200 19.79 -8.58 16.49
CA VAL A 200 19.16 -7.43 15.82
C VAL A 200 19.31 -7.51 14.30
N PHE A 201 20.51 -7.76 13.78
CA PHE A 201 20.74 -7.81 12.35
C PHE A 201 20.14 -9.06 11.70
N LYS A 202 20.20 -10.20 12.38
CA LYS A 202 19.55 -11.43 11.91
C LYS A 202 18.03 -11.26 11.80
N ALA A 203 17.39 -10.75 12.85
CA ALA A 203 15.95 -10.46 12.83
C ALA A 203 15.59 -9.42 11.75
N ALA A 204 16.43 -8.42 11.53
CA ALA A 204 16.23 -7.44 10.48
C ALA A 204 16.32 -8.08 9.08
N ILE A 205 17.31 -8.92 8.82
CA ILE A 205 17.45 -9.65 7.55
C ILE A 205 16.24 -10.55 7.33
N GLU A 206 15.84 -11.35 8.32
CA GLU A 206 14.67 -12.23 8.22
C GLU A 206 13.40 -11.44 7.87
N ARG A 207 13.13 -10.33 8.60
CA ARG A 207 11.99 -9.44 8.34
C ARG A 207 12.02 -8.86 6.93
N PHE A 208 13.17 -8.35 6.47
CA PHE A 208 13.26 -7.71 5.15
C PHE A 208 13.25 -8.74 4.01
N THR A 209 13.79 -9.93 4.21
CA THR A 209 13.67 -11.04 3.25
C THR A 209 12.22 -11.49 3.12
N GLU A 210 11.49 -11.62 4.23
CA GLU A 210 10.04 -11.91 4.19
C GLU A 210 9.29 -10.84 3.37
N LEU A 211 9.54 -9.56 3.65
CA LEU A 211 8.95 -8.46 2.87
C LEU A 211 9.35 -8.49 1.38
N GLN A 212 10.59 -8.86 1.06
CA GLN A 212 11.03 -9.01 -0.33
C GLN A 212 10.22 -10.11 -1.04
N THR A 213 9.91 -11.21 -0.37
CA THR A 213 9.10 -12.31 -0.95
C THR A 213 7.67 -11.89 -1.28
N THR A 214 7.08 -10.96 -0.53
CA THR A 214 5.76 -10.39 -0.84
C THR A 214 5.82 -9.28 -1.90
N GLY A 215 7.00 -9.01 -2.46
CA GLY A 215 7.23 -7.93 -3.40
C GLY A 215 7.27 -6.55 -2.75
N TRP A 216 7.71 -6.49 -1.49
CA TRP A 216 7.68 -5.34 -0.59
C TRP A 216 6.27 -4.84 -0.28
N LYS A 217 5.25 -5.65 -0.57
CA LYS A 217 3.88 -5.31 -0.26
C LYS A 217 3.66 -5.50 1.23
N ILE A 218 3.28 -4.41 1.87
CA ILE A 218 2.93 -4.40 3.27
C ILE A 218 1.44 -4.68 3.32
N VAL A 219 1.11 -5.94 3.64
CA VAL A 219 -0.26 -6.32 3.96
C VAL A 219 -0.55 -5.73 5.33
N TYR A 220 -1.41 -4.71 5.38
CA TYR A 220 -1.90 -4.19 6.66
C TYR A 220 -2.62 -5.32 7.38
N GLN A 221 -2.01 -5.86 8.43
CA GLN A 221 -2.68 -6.78 9.35
C GLN A 221 -3.83 -6.01 10.03
N GLU A 222 -4.95 -6.68 10.30
CA GLU A 222 -6.15 -6.09 10.93
C GLU A 222 -5.81 -5.32 12.23
N GLU A 223 -4.76 -5.73 12.93
CA GLU A 223 -4.22 -5.07 14.13
C GLU A 223 -3.75 -3.62 13.87
N LYS A 224 -3.05 -3.34 12.76
CA LYS A 224 -2.61 -1.97 12.42
C LYS A 224 -3.81 -1.09 12.03
N ILE A 225 -4.91 -1.69 11.59
CA ILE A 225 -6.18 -0.98 11.30
C ILE A 225 -6.90 -0.65 12.60
N VAL A 226 -6.90 -1.58 13.57
CA VAL A 226 -7.41 -1.33 14.92
C VAL A 226 -6.61 -0.21 15.59
N ASP A 227 -5.29 -0.22 15.47
CA ASP A 227 -4.44 0.86 16.00
C ASP A 227 -4.75 2.22 15.35
N MET A 228 -4.92 2.25 14.01
CA MET A 228 -5.29 3.47 13.28
C MET A 228 -6.69 3.98 13.62
N LEU A 229 -7.65 3.08 13.89
CA LEU A 229 -8.99 3.43 14.35
C LEU A 229 -8.95 3.96 15.78
N GLN A 230 -8.15 3.33 16.63
CA GLN A 230 -8.00 3.68 18.03
C GLN A 230 -7.26 5.01 18.22
N GLU A 231 -6.28 5.34 17.37
CA GLU A 231 -5.65 6.68 17.31
C GLU A 231 -6.64 7.81 17.00
N ARG A 232 -7.81 7.47 16.46
CA ARG A 232 -8.89 8.42 16.13
C ARG A 232 -10.11 8.29 17.03
N GLY A 233 -9.94 7.58 18.14
CA GLY A 233 -10.94 7.36 19.16
C GLY A 233 -12.11 6.50 18.73
N LEU A 234 -11.85 5.54 17.85
CA LEU A 234 -12.78 4.51 17.41
C LEU A 234 -12.27 3.12 17.80
N LYS A 235 -13.07 2.38 18.56
CA LYS A 235 -12.81 0.98 18.91
C LYS A 235 -13.85 0.10 18.22
N VAL A 236 -13.36 -0.97 17.59
CA VAL A 236 -14.22 -2.02 17.03
C VAL A 236 -14.34 -3.11 18.10
N LEU A 237 -15.55 -3.33 18.62
CA LEU A 237 -15.81 -4.41 19.57
C LEU A 237 -15.83 -5.76 18.84
N LEU A 238 -15.60 -6.85 19.58
CA LEU A 238 -15.73 -8.23 19.10
C LEU A 238 -17.13 -8.55 18.54
N THR A 239 -18.14 -7.75 18.90
CA THR A 239 -19.52 -7.80 18.41
C THR A 239 -19.71 -7.15 17.04
N GLY A 240 -18.66 -6.54 16.47
CA GLY A 240 -18.73 -5.79 15.22
C GLY A 240 -19.20 -4.34 15.39
N GLU A 241 -19.45 -3.89 16.61
CA GLU A 241 -19.95 -2.54 16.92
C GLU A 241 -18.82 -1.52 17.00
N LEU A 242 -19.06 -0.31 16.47
CA LEU A 242 -18.13 0.81 16.56
C LEU A 242 -18.45 1.63 17.79
N VAL A 243 -17.45 1.87 18.64
CA VAL A 243 -17.61 2.62 19.89
C VAL A 243 -16.56 3.73 19.93
N THR A 244 -16.97 4.93 20.33
CA THR A 244 -16.03 6.02 20.56
C THR A 244 -15.20 5.80 21.83
N ASP A 245 -14.10 6.53 22.00
CA ASP A 245 -13.32 6.47 23.25
C ASP A 245 -14.15 6.79 24.50
N ASP A 246 -15.20 7.59 24.36
CA ASP A 246 -16.17 7.94 25.41
C ASP A 246 -17.21 6.83 25.68
N GLY A 247 -17.07 5.66 25.05
CA GLY A 247 -17.95 4.51 25.25
C GLY A 247 -19.30 4.61 24.54
N HIS A 248 -19.49 5.58 23.62
CA HIS A 248 -20.74 5.74 22.89
C HIS A 248 -20.71 4.90 21.62
N GLN A 249 -21.72 4.05 21.46
CA GLN A 249 -21.91 3.29 20.23
C GLN A 249 -22.29 4.23 19.09
N ILE A 250 -21.56 4.15 17.98
CA ILE A 250 -21.80 4.96 16.78
C ILE A 250 -22.06 4.05 15.58
N THR A 251 -23.05 4.42 14.78
CA THR A 251 -23.37 3.68 13.55
C THR A 251 -22.36 3.99 12.45
N PHE A 252 -22.24 3.09 11.46
CA PHE A 252 -21.35 3.30 10.30
C PHE A 252 -21.63 4.63 9.58
N ARG A 253 -22.91 5.03 9.48
CA ARG A 253 -23.29 6.32 8.87
C ARG A 253 -22.80 7.49 9.72
N GLN A 254 -23.03 7.46 11.03
CA GLN A 254 -22.56 8.51 11.94
C GLN A 254 -21.03 8.64 11.95
N ALA A 255 -20.31 7.52 11.94
CA ALA A 255 -18.85 7.49 11.88
C ALA A 255 -18.30 8.06 10.55
N ARG A 256 -19.03 7.85 9.45
CA ARG A 256 -18.72 8.43 8.13
C ARG A 256 -18.98 9.93 8.10
N ASP A 257 -20.10 10.37 8.64
CA ASP A 257 -20.50 11.79 8.64
C ASP A 257 -19.62 12.63 9.56
N SER A 258 -19.05 12.00 10.60
CA SER A 258 -18.06 12.61 11.50
C SER A 258 -16.61 12.48 11.01
N LYS A 259 -16.39 12.03 9.76
CA LYS A 259 -15.07 11.93 9.11
C LYS A 259 -14.05 11.02 9.81
N LEU A 260 -14.52 10.15 10.70
CA LEU A 260 -13.64 9.27 11.45
C LEU A 260 -12.98 8.20 10.57
N PHE A 261 -13.59 7.89 9.42
CA PHE A 261 -13.07 6.97 8.41
C PHE A 261 -12.19 7.61 7.32
N ASP A 262 -11.89 8.91 7.41
CA ASP A 262 -11.06 9.56 6.39
C ASP A 262 -9.70 8.83 6.29
N ASN A 263 -9.24 8.52 5.07
CA ASN A 263 -8.03 7.74 4.78
C ASN A 263 -8.10 6.21 5.00
N ILE A 264 -9.25 5.65 5.37
CA ILE A 264 -9.46 4.20 5.37
C ILE A 264 -9.96 3.75 4.00
N GLY A 265 -9.24 2.81 3.38
CA GLY A 265 -9.56 2.33 2.04
C GLY A 265 -10.96 1.66 1.95
N PRO A 266 -11.69 1.83 0.84
CA PRO A 266 -13.07 1.32 0.69
C PRO A 266 -13.19 -0.21 0.72
N ILE A 267 -12.11 -0.95 0.48
CA ILE A 267 -12.07 -2.41 0.65
C ILE A 267 -12.22 -2.77 2.14
N PHE A 268 -11.55 -2.02 3.01
CA PHE A 268 -11.61 -2.21 4.47
C PHE A 268 -12.93 -1.72 5.05
N LEU A 269 -13.46 -0.61 4.52
CA LEU A 269 -14.82 -0.17 4.87
C LEU A 269 -15.89 -1.16 4.42
N LYS A 270 -15.65 -1.94 3.35
CA LYS A 270 -16.57 -2.99 2.91
C LYS A 270 -16.50 -4.22 3.82
N VAL A 271 -15.32 -4.58 4.33
CA VAL A 271 -15.16 -5.62 5.36
C VAL A 271 -15.85 -5.20 6.66
N ILE A 272 -15.59 -3.98 7.14
CA ILE A 272 -16.23 -3.41 8.34
C ILE A 272 -17.75 -3.28 8.14
N ARG A 273 -18.22 -2.83 6.97
CA ARG A 273 -19.65 -2.75 6.62
C ARG A 273 -20.32 -4.12 6.56
N ASN A 274 -19.65 -5.14 6.04
CA ASN A 274 -20.21 -6.50 5.98
C ASN A 274 -20.31 -7.16 7.37
N HIS A 275 -19.58 -6.64 8.37
CA HIS A 275 -19.68 -7.05 9.77
C HIS A 275 -20.64 -6.19 10.60
N LEU A 276 -21.13 -5.07 10.04
CA LEU A 276 -22.10 -4.19 10.66
C LEU A 276 -23.48 -4.47 10.06
N ASN A 277 -24.42 -4.92 10.88
CA ASN A 277 -25.82 -5.09 10.47
C ASN A 277 -26.37 -3.75 9.96
N GLU A 278 -26.53 -3.58 8.64
CA GLU A 278 -27.35 -2.52 8.07
C GLU A 278 -28.82 -2.95 8.16
N GLU A 279 -29.63 -2.25 8.98
CA GLU A 279 -31.07 -2.29 8.79
C GLU A 279 -31.46 -1.45 7.55
N PRO A 280 -32.37 -1.94 6.69
CA PRO A 280 -32.89 -1.17 5.57
C PRO A 280 -33.95 -0.19 6.07
N GLY A 281 -33.88 1.07 5.62
CA GLY A 281 -34.68 2.16 6.18
C GLY A 281 -36.16 2.21 5.75
N SER A 282 -36.93 2.99 6.51
CA SER A 282 -38.07 3.78 6.03
C SER A 282 -38.41 4.87 7.06
N ASP A 283 -38.62 6.08 6.58
CA ASP A 283 -39.26 7.18 7.31
C ASP A 283 -40.76 6.85 7.53
N GLU A 284 -41.26 7.01 8.77
CA GLU A 284 -42.49 7.74 9.15
C GLU A 284 -42.91 7.45 10.61
N ASP A 285 -43.03 8.55 11.37
CA ASP A 285 -43.91 8.85 12.51
C ASP A 285 -44.01 7.99 13.80
N SER A 286 -43.67 8.70 14.89
CA SER A 286 -44.42 8.82 16.15
C SER A 286 -44.66 7.58 17.01
N SER A 287 -43.89 7.48 18.12
CA SER A 287 -44.36 7.78 19.49
C SER A 287 -43.59 6.99 20.56
N SER A 288 -43.33 7.67 21.68
CA SER A 288 -43.06 7.18 23.05
C SER A 288 -42.63 5.71 23.22
N SER A 289 -41.52 5.41 23.89
CA SER A 289 -41.45 5.63 25.33
C SER A 289 -40.03 5.53 25.86
N ARG A 290 -39.62 6.61 26.51
CA ARG A 290 -38.53 6.66 27.50
C ARG A 290 -38.97 5.81 28.70
N SER A 291 -38.23 4.76 29.06
CA SER A 291 -38.31 4.18 30.40
C SER A 291 -36.92 4.02 30.99
N THR A 292 -36.71 4.85 32.00
CA THR A 292 -35.64 4.81 32.98
C THR A 292 -35.90 3.71 34.00
N LEU A 293 -34.81 3.13 34.53
CA LEU A 293 -34.69 2.34 35.77
C LEU A 293 -35.29 0.92 35.78
N SER A 294 -34.43 -0.09 35.94
CA SER A 294 -34.11 -0.52 37.30
C SER A 294 -32.80 -1.31 37.38
N ARG A 295 -32.11 -1.03 38.47
CA ARG A 295 -30.82 -1.53 38.94
C ARG A 295 -31.14 -2.65 39.92
N GLN A 296 -30.68 -3.86 39.68
CA GLN A 296 -30.40 -4.80 40.77
C GLN A 296 -29.33 -5.80 40.35
N SER A 297 -28.19 -5.65 41.01
CA SER A 297 -27.02 -6.48 40.87
C SER A 297 -27.16 -7.77 41.71
N SER A 298 -26.39 -8.76 41.26
CA SER A 298 -25.80 -9.87 42.02
C SER A 298 -26.71 -10.98 42.53
N SER A 299 -26.67 -12.11 41.82
CA SER A 299 -26.15 -13.34 42.42
C SER A 299 -25.40 -14.14 41.35
N ALA A 300 -24.14 -14.41 41.66
CA ALA A 300 -23.21 -15.11 40.79
C ALA A 300 -23.49 -16.62 40.90
N GLU A 301 -24.12 -17.19 39.88
CA GLU A 301 -24.12 -18.64 39.67
C GLU A 301 -23.09 -19.03 38.61
N ARG A 302 -22.31 -20.04 38.98
CA ARG A 302 -21.03 -20.45 38.42
C ARG A 302 -21.22 -21.07 37.02
N ILE A 303 -20.76 -20.38 35.98
CA ILE A 303 -20.40 -21.04 34.71
C ILE A 303 -18.96 -21.56 34.88
N PRO A 304 -18.70 -22.87 34.73
CA PRO A 304 -17.36 -23.44 34.91
C PRO A 304 -16.36 -22.81 33.93
N ARG A 305 -15.28 -22.24 34.47
CA ARG A 305 -14.12 -21.74 33.72
C ARG A 305 -13.33 -22.90 33.13
N VAL A 306 -13.81 -23.47 32.03
CA VAL A 306 -13.05 -24.44 31.23
C VAL A 306 -12.50 -23.75 29.99
N PHE A 307 -11.83 -22.60 30.09
CA PHE A 307 -11.34 -21.91 28.87
C PHE A 307 -10.07 -21.09 29.09
N SER A 308 -9.00 -21.48 28.40
CA SER A 308 -8.06 -20.52 27.79
C SER A 308 -7.24 -21.13 26.64
N THR A 309 -6.85 -22.40 26.69
CA THR A 309 -6.01 -23.05 25.66
C THR A 309 -6.80 -23.78 24.56
N ASP A 310 -7.90 -24.44 24.90
CA ASP A 310 -8.62 -25.26 23.93
C ASP A 310 -9.48 -24.41 22.97
N ILE A 311 -10.09 -23.31 23.46
CA ILE A 311 -10.77 -22.35 22.58
C ILE A 311 -9.79 -21.69 21.63
N THR A 312 -8.62 -21.28 22.11
CA THR A 312 -7.63 -20.60 21.26
C THR A 312 -7.14 -21.55 20.18
N PHE A 313 -6.84 -22.80 20.54
CA PHE A 313 -6.51 -23.84 19.57
C PHE A 313 -7.62 -24.09 18.52
N LEU A 314 -8.87 -24.21 18.95
CA LEU A 314 -10.01 -24.40 18.05
C LEU A 314 -10.25 -23.19 17.15
N ARG A 315 -10.11 -21.98 17.69
CA ARG A 315 -10.25 -20.73 16.93
C ARG A 315 -9.17 -20.63 15.85
N ASP A 316 -7.93 -20.94 16.19
CA ASP A 316 -6.80 -20.78 15.28
C ASP A 316 -6.80 -21.86 14.18
N ARG A 317 -7.22 -23.10 14.51
CA ARG A 317 -7.22 -24.22 13.54
C ARG A 317 -8.50 -24.35 12.74
N LEU A 318 -9.66 -24.11 13.38
CA LEU A 318 -10.98 -24.37 12.78
C LEU A 318 -11.83 -23.12 12.62
N GLY A 319 -11.49 -22.00 13.27
CA GLY A 319 -12.32 -20.79 13.28
C GLY A 319 -12.59 -20.25 11.88
N LYS A 320 -11.54 -19.99 11.10
CA LYS A 320 -11.67 -19.49 9.72
C LYS A 320 -12.40 -20.45 8.77
N PRO A 321 -11.99 -21.73 8.61
CA PRO A 321 -12.68 -22.65 7.70
C PRO A 321 -14.13 -22.89 8.13
N LEU A 322 -14.41 -23.02 9.42
CA LEU A 322 -15.76 -23.31 9.89
C LEU A 322 -16.70 -22.10 9.70
N THR A 323 -16.22 -20.89 9.93
CA THR A 323 -17.02 -19.65 9.72
C THR A 323 -17.43 -19.50 8.25
N LEU A 324 -16.49 -19.69 7.33
CA LEU A 324 -16.75 -19.61 5.90
C LEU A 324 -17.71 -20.72 5.43
N ALA A 325 -17.50 -21.95 5.91
CA ALA A 325 -18.36 -23.07 5.56
C ALA A 325 -19.80 -22.88 6.05
N LEU A 326 -19.97 -22.41 7.28
CA LEU A 326 -21.28 -22.13 7.87
C LEU A 326 -21.99 -20.99 7.13
N HIS A 327 -21.25 -19.94 6.76
CA HIS A 327 -21.79 -18.85 5.94
C HIS A 327 -22.34 -19.37 4.60
N GLU A 328 -21.60 -20.27 3.94
CA GLU A 328 -22.02 -20.85 2.66
C GLU A 328 -23.20 -21.81 2.81
N VAL A 329 -23.24 -22.62 3.88
CA VAL A 329 -24.39 -23.48 4.20
C VAL A 329 -25.65 -22.65 4.45
N VAL A 330 -25.56 -21.52 5.16
CA VAL A 330 -26.70 -20.62 5.40
C VAL A 330 -27.17 -19.96 4.10
N THR A 331 -26.24 -19.67 3.20
CA THR A 331 -26.54 -19.01 1.90
C THR A 331 -27.18 -19.97 0.91
N ILE A 332 -26.63 -21.18 0.79
CA ILE A 332 -27.04 -22.18 -0.22
C ILE A 332 -28.20 -23.05 0.28
N GLN A 333 -28.36 -23.17 1.60
CA GLN A 333 -29.39 -23.99 2.25
C GLN A 333 -29.49 -25.41 1.66
N PRO A 334 -28.40 -26.18 1.65
CA PRO A 334 -28.39 -27.51 1.07
C PRO A 334 -29.35 -28.45 1.82
N SER A 335 -29.94 -29.41 1.10
CA SER A 335 -30.85 -30.41 1.68
C SER A 335 -30.19 -31.27 2.77
N GLU A 336 -28.87 -31.45 2.70
CA GLU A 336 -28.07 -32.17 3.70
C GLU A 336 -26.92 -31.27 4.23
N PRO A 337 -27.19 -30.38 5.21
CA PRO A 337 -26.23 -29.36 5.63
C PRO A 337 -24.97 -29.92 6.28
N ILE A 338 -25.08 -31.03 7.03
CA ILE A 338 -23.93 -31.68 7.67
C ILE A 338 -23.01 -32.33 6.63
N HIS A 339 -23.60 -33.01 5.65
CA HIS A 339 -22.83 -33.66 4.58
C HIS A 339 -22.16 -32.62 3.68
N TYR A 340 -22.88 -31.56 3.31
CA TYR A 340 -22.33 -30.43 2.55
C TYR A 340 -21.18 -29.74 3.29
N LEU A 341 -21.36 -29.46 4.59
CA LEU A 341 -20.31 -28.87 5.44
C LEU A 341 -19.04 -29.73 5.46
N SER A 342 -19.18 -31.05 5.57
CA SER A 342 -18.03 -31.96 5.55
C SER A 342 -17.26 -31.91 4.23
N HIS A 343 -17.97 -31.87 3.10
CA HIS A 343 -17.38 -31.80 1.76
C HIS A 343 -16.69 -30.46 1.54
N TRP A 344 -17.30 -29.37 2.01
CA TRP A 344 -16.75 -28.03 1.93
C TRP A 344 -15.43 -27.92 2.71
N LEU A 345 -15.39 -28.42 3.95
CA LEU A 345 -14.18 -28.40 4.78
C LEU A 345 -13.05 -29.24 4.18
N PHE A 346 -13.39 -30.38 3.56
CA PHE A 346 -12.41 -31.21 2.86
C PHE A 346 -11.80 -30.48 1.65
N LYS A 347 -12.65 -29.82 0.85
CA LYS A 347 -12.23 -29.01 -0.29
C LYS A 347 -11.39 -27.81 0.14
N TYR A 348 -11.77 -27.13 1.23
CA TYR A 348 -11.00 -26.01 1.80
C TYR A 348 -9.58 -26.44 2.19
N ARG A 349 -9.43 -27.60 2.85
CA ARG A 349 -8.12 -28.15 3.20
C ARG A 349 -7.30 -28.48 1.96
N TYR A 350 -7.90 -29.11 0.95
CA TYR A 350 -7.23 -29.44 -0.31
C TYR A 350 -6.75 -28.18 -1.05
N ASN A 351 -7.61 -27.17 -1.16
CA ASN A 351 -7.26 -25.89 -1.77
C ASN A 351 -6.18 -25.17 -0.97
N SER A 352 -6.21 -25.19 0.36
CA SER A 352 -5.18 -24.60 1.21
C SER A 352 -3.81 -25.27 1.03
N GLN A 353 -3.77 -26.56 0.67
CA GLN A 353 -2.53 -27.28 0.35
C GLN A 353 -1.99 -26.93 -1.04
N ILE A 354 -2.87 -26.60 -1.99
CA ILE A 354 -2.52 -26.18 -3.36
C ILE A 354 -2.17 -24.68 -3.42
N GLU A 355 -2.84 -23.86 -2.61
CA GLU A 355 -2.58 -22.42 -2.43
C GLU A 355 -1.38 -22.14 -1.52
N ASN A 356 -0.65 -23.16 -1.05
CA ASN A 356 0.76 -23.01 -0.74
C ASN A 356 1.52 -23.11 -2.07
N PRO A 357 1.80 -21.98 -2.76
CA PRO A 357 2.49 -21.98 -4.03
C PRO A 357 3.77 -22.84 -3.99
N ASN A 358 3.81 -23.80 -4.92
CA ASN A 358 5.01 -24.55 -5.29
C ASN A 358 6.19 -23.58 -5.39
N SER A 359 7.31 -23.90 -4.73
CA SER A 359 8.58 -23.16 -4.84
C SER A 359 8.99 -22.90 -6.30
N GLU A 360 8.59 -23.78 -7.22
CA GLU A 360 8.82 -23.67 -8.66
C GLU A 360 8.03 -22.53 -9.33
N GLN A 361 6.78 -22.26 -8.90
CA GLN A 361 6.03 -21.11 -9.41
C GLN A 361 6.63 -19.79 -8.91
N TYR A 362 7.15 -19.78 -7.68
CA TYR A 362 7.88 -18.62 -7.16
C TYR A 362 9.15 -18.35 -7.94
N GLU A 363 9.95 -19.38 -8.21
CA GLU A 363 11.18 -19.26 -8.98
C GLU A 363 10.89 -18.78 -10.41
N TYR A 364 9.84 -19.31 -11.04
CA TYR A 364 9.38 -18.85 -12.36
C TYR A 364 8.94 -17.38 -12.36
N LEU A 365 8.13 -16.95 -11.37
CA LEU A 365 7.65 -15.57 -11.28
C LEU A 365 8.80 -14.59 -10.97
N ASN A 366 9.76 -15.00 -10.13
CA ASN A 366 10.92 -14.19 -9.81
C ASN A 366 11.86 -14.04 -11.02
N ASN A 367 12.11 -15.13 -11.76
CA ASN A 367 12.86 -15.10 -13.01
C ASN A 367 12.17 -14.23 -14.08
N LYS A 368 10.84 -14.34 -14.22
CA LYS A 368 10.07 -13.50 -15.15
C LYS A 368 10.07 -12.03 -14.75
N ARG A 369 10.01 -11.73 -13.45
CA ARG A 369 10.15 -10.37 -12.93
C ARG A 369 11.53 -9.79 -13.24
N ASN A 370 12.59 -10.55 -13.03
CA ASN A 370 13.96 -10.13 -13.32
C ASN A 370 14.18 -9.86 -14.81
N GLN A 371 13.66 -10.73 -15.69
CA GLN A 371 13.71 -10.50 -17.15
C GLN A 371 12.99 -9.21 -17.56
N LEU A 372 11.80 -8.93 -17.00
CA LEU A 372 11.07 -7.69 -17.28
C LEU A 372 11.78 -6.44 -16.75
N ILE A 373 12.50 -6.55 -15.64
CA ILE A 373 13.33 -5.47 -15.12
C ILE A 373 14.50 -5.19 -16.05
N GLU A 374 15.17 -6.23 -16.56
CA GLU A 374 16.26 -6.09 -17.55
C GLU A 374 15.77 -5.54 -18.90
N GLU A 375 14.63 -5.98 -19.40
CA GLU A 375 14.07 -5.42 -20.63
C GLU A 375 13.69 -3.94 -20.46
N LYS A 376 13.13 -3.57 -19.31
CA LYS A 376 12.80 -2.17 -19.01
C LYS A 376 14.05 -1.31 -18.83
N SER A 377 15.12 -1.83 -18.24
CA SER A 377 16.38 -1.08 -18.13
C SER A 377 17.01 -0.87 -19.49
N LYS A 378 17.03 -1.91 -20.36
CA LYS A 378 17.49 -1.80 -21.74
C LYS A 378 16.69 -0.76 -22.54
N LYS A 379 15.35 -0.76 -22.44
CA LYS A 379 14.51 0.25 -23.11
C LYS A 379 14.80 1.67 -22.62
N ARG A 380 15.00 1.88 -21.32
CA ARG A 380 15.38 3.20 -20.80
C ARG A 380 16.71 3.68 -21.36
N THR A 381 17.72 2.80 -21.44
CA THR A 381 19.01 3.17 -22.04
C THR A 381 18.89 3.51 -23.52
N THR A 382 18.04 2.80 -24.27
CA THR A 382 17.82 3.13 -25.70
C THR A 382 17.05 4.44 -25.86
N ASP A 383 16.07 4.71 -25.01
CA ASP A 383 15.28 5.95 -25.04
C ASP A 383 16.15 7.16 -24.66
N GLU A 384 17.04 7.02 -23.67
CA GLU A 384 18.02 8.05 -23.27
C GLU A 384 19.05 8.33 -24.38
N VAL A 385 19.56 7.28 -25.03
CA VAL A 385 20.45 7.43 -26.19
C VAL A 385 19.73 8.11 -27.35
N MET A 386 18.48 7.72 -27.65
CA MET A 386 17.69 8.36 -28.70
C MET A 386 17.38 9.83 -28.40
N ALA A 387 17.07 10.17 -27.14
CA ALA A 387 16.88 11.56 -26.73
C ALA A 387 18.15 12.40 -26.91
N THR A 388 19.32 11.84 -26.57
CA THR A 388 20.61 12.50 -26.76
C THR A 388 20.93 12.71 -28.24
N ILE A 389 20.64 11.72 -29.09
CA ILE A 389 20.83 11.84 -30.54
C ILE A 389 19.93 12.93 -31.12
N LEU A 390 18.67 13.02 -30.70
CA LEU A 390 17.76 14.07 -31.14
C LEU A 390 18.27 15.47 -30.75
N GLU A 391 18.77 15.64 -29.53
CA GLU A 391 19.38 16.90 -29.09
C GLU A 391 20.63 17.26 -29.92
N MET A 392 21.46 16.27 -30.27
CA MET A 392 22.62 16.46 -31.16
C MET A 392 22.20 16.85 -32.59
N VAL A 393 21.09 16.32 -33.11
CA VAL A 393 20.57 16.67 -34.43
C VAL A 393 20.02 18.10 -34.43
N ASP A 394 19.28 18.49 -33.39
CA ASP A 394 18.73 19.84 -33.25
C ASP A 394 19.84 20.90 -33.13
N THR A 395 20.88 20.60 -32.36
CA THR A 395 22.06 21.48 -32.23
C THR A 395 22.84 21.57 -33.55
N ALA A 396 23.03 20.47 -34.28
CA ALA A 396 23.65 20.49 -35.60
C ALA A 396 22.83 21.29 -36.63
N ALA A 397 21.50 21.18 -36.59
CA ALA A 397 20.60 21.95 -37.44
C ALA A 397 20.67 23.45 -37.13
N ALA A 398 20.76 23.83 -35.85
CA ALA A 398 20.93 25.22 -35.43
C ALA A 398 22.28 25.80 -35.91
N ILE A 399 23.37 25.04 -35.80
CA ILE A 399 24.70 25.43 -36.31
C ILE A 399 24.67 25.59 -37.84
N ALA A 400 24.03 24.66 -38.55
CA ALA A 400 23.90 24.75 -40.01
C ALA A 400 23.09 25.98 -40.44
N ALA A 401 22.00 26.31 -39.73
CA ALA A 401 21.21 27.51 -39.98
C ALA A 401 22.02 28.78 -39.71
N MET A 402 22.83 28.80 -38.64
CA MET A 402 23.70 29.93 -38.32
C MET A 402 24.79 30.13 -39.37
N ASN A 403 25.43 29.06 -39.85
CA ASN A 403 26.42 29.11 -40.93
C ASN A 403 25.81 29.56 -42.27
N ALA A 404 24.58 29.13 -42.58
CA ALA A 404 23.84 29.58 -43.74
C ALA A 404 23.48 31.08 -43.68
N PHE A 405 23.26 31.62 -42.46
CA PHE A 405 23.04 33.05 -42.26
C PHE A 405 24.31 33.87 -42.43
N ILE A 406 25.44 33.40 -41.90
CA ILE A 406 26.76 34.06 -42.03
C ILE A 406 27.18 34.14 -43.50
N THR A 407 27.09 33.02 -44.23
CA THR A 407 27.45 32.97 -45.67
C THR A 407 26.57 33.83 -46.57
N LYS A 408 25.33 34.14 -46.16
CA LYS A 408 24.46 35.12 -46.87
C LYS A 408 24.81 36.58 -46.58
N LYS A 409 25.52 36.89 -45.50
CA LYS A 409 25.99 38.25 -45.19
C LYS A 409 27.31 38.61 -45.87
N GLU A 410 28.11 37.60 -46.23
CA GLU A 410 29.40 37.76 -46.90
C GLU A 410 29.30 37.84 -48.43
N LYS A 411 28.12 37.55 -48.99
CA LYS A 411 27.78 37.79 -50.40
C LYS A 411 26.92 39.05 -50.51
#